data_AF-A0A3M2DZL3-F1
#
_entry.id   AF-A0A3M2DZL3-F1
#
_cell.length_a   1.000
_cell.length_b   1.000
_cell.length_c   1.000
_cell.angle_alpha   90.00
_cell.angle_beta   90.00
_cell.angle_gamma   90.00
#
_symmetry.space_group_name_H-M   'P 1'
#
loop_
_entity.id
_entity.type
_entity.pdbx_description
1 polymer ?
#
loop_
_entity_poly.entity_id
_entity_poly.type
_entity_poly.pdbx_seq_one_letter_code
_entity_poly.pdbx_strand_id
1 'polypeptide(L)'
;MTARPRPAETPDVRCAACGHPLTDRRERIEVDGAHEHVRENPHGHRYRFGCFDRAPGAVAAGNQTDEWTWFAGHRWQTAYCRGCGAHVGWAFLTNARRFWGLIADRVTPADDGAPDSPAPGR
;
A
#
# COMPACT_ATOMS: atom_id res chain seq x y z
N MET A 1 -36.53 -4.75 0.48
CA MET A 1 -35.56 -5.39 -0.43
C MET A 1 -34.17 -4.97 0.02
N THR A 2 -33.59 -5.67 0.98
CA THR A 2 -32.21 -5.41 1.44
C THR A 2 -31.25 -6.03 0.44
N ALA A 3 -30.48 -5.19 -0.24
CA ALA A 3 -29.39 -5.66 -1.09
C ALA A 3 -28.44 -6.47 -0.21
N ARG A 4 -28.21 -7.74 -0.57
CA ARG A 4 -27.22 -8.60 0.05
C ARG A 4 -25.86 -7.91 -0.11
N PRO A 5 -25.08 -7.67 0.97
CA PRO A 5 -23.72 -7.17 0.79
C PRO A 5 -22.98 -8.16 -0.12
N ARG A 6 -22.35 -7.65 -1.18
CA ARG A 6 -21.43 -8.45 -2.01
C ARG A 6 -20.36 -9.02 -1.08
N PRO A 7 -19.94 -10.28 -1.25
CA PRO A 7 -18.85 -10.83 -0.43
C PRO A 7 -17.70 -9.82 -0.46
N ALA A 8 -17.27 -9.39 0.72
CA ALA A 8 -16.17 -8.44 0.84
C ALA A 8 -14.95 -9.13 0.23
N GLU A 9 -14.58 -8.70 -0.97
CA GLU A 9 -13.40 -9.15 -1.68
C GLU A 9 -12.22 -9.07 -0.72
N THR A 10 -11.53 -10.19 -0.54
CA THR A 10 -10.47 -10.31 0.43
C THR A 10 -9.36 -9.35 0.03
N PRO A 11 -8.84 -8.51 0.95
CA PRO A 11 -7.72 -7.63 0.64
C PRO A 11 -6.58 -8.38 -0.04
N ASP A 12 -6.22 -7.87 -1.20
CA ASP A 12 -5.30 -8.42 -2.18
C ASP A 12 -4.05 -7.57 -2.34
N VAL A 13 -3.76 -6.75 -1.34
CA VAL A 13 -2.42 -6.24 -1.09
C VAL A 13 -2.12 -6.51 0.37
N ARG A 14 -1.12 -7.35 0.62
CA ARG A 14 -0.75 -7.84 1.94
C ARG A 14 0.67 -7.44 2.28
N CYS A 15 0.98 -7.35 3.57
CA CYS A 15 2.34 -7.12 4.02
C CYS A 15 3.21 -8.34 3.69
N ALA A 16 4.31 -8.14 2.98
CA ALA A 16 5.22 -9.23 2.62
C ALA A 16 5.88 -9.89 3.85
N ALA A 17 5.99 -9.15 4.97
CA ALA A 17 6.64 -9.66 6.17
C ALA A 17 5.75 -10.57 7.03
N CYS A 18 4.42 -10.39 7.02
CA CYS A 18 3.51 -11.11 7.94
C CYS A 18 2.18 -11.55 7.33
N GLY A 19 1.93 -11.27 6.04
CA GLY A 19 0.66 -11.60 5.37
C GLY A 19 -0.55 -10.76 5.81
N HIS A 20 -0.38 -9.83 6.77
CA HIS A 20 -1.47 -8.97 7.23
C HIS A 20 -2.02 -8.14 6.05
N PRO A 21 -3.35 -8.09 5.88
CA PRO A 21 -3.96 -7.32 4.81
C PRO A 21 -3.70 -5.83 4.98
N LEU A 22 -3.19 -5.16 3.96
CA LEU A 22 -2.90 -3.72 3.98
C LEU A 22 -4.00 -2.92 3.29
N THR A 23 -4.38 -3.33 2.08
CA THR A 23 -5.40 -2.68 1.25
C THR A 23 -5.97 -3.64 0.18
N ASP A 24 -6.83 -3.11 -0.69
CA ASP A 24 -7.50 -3.78 -1.79
C ASP A 24 -7.09 -3.12 -3.15
N ARG A 25 -6.98 -3.89 -4.24
CA ARG A 25 -6.60 -3.42 -5.58
C ARG A 25 -7.61 -2.40 -6.10
N ARG A 26 -8.88 -2.42 -5.67
CA ARG A 26 -9.86 -1.40 -6.04
C ARG A 26 -9.55 -0.03 -5.45
N GLU A 27 -8.73 0.02 -4.40
CA GLU A 27 -8.31 1.28 -3.79
C GLU A 27 -7.15 1.92 -4.57
N ARG A 28 -6.64 1.27 -5.63
CA ARG A 28 -5.64 1.86 -6.51
C ARG A 28 -6.16 3.17 -7.10
N ILE A 29 -5.34 4.20 -7.04
CA ILE A 29 -5.61 5.51 -7.63
C ILE A 29 -4.42 5.95 -8.46
N GLU A 30 -4.68 6.85 -9.38
CA GLU A 30 -3.65 7.63 -10.06
C GLU A 30 -3.40 8.92 -9.30
N VAL A 31 -2.12 9.25 -9.12
CA VAL A 31 -1.64 10.53 -8.60
C VAL A 31 -0.63 11.05 -9.62
N ASP A 32 -0.75 12.30 -10.02
CA ASP A 32 0.07 12.89 -11.10
C ASP A 32 0.08 12.04 -12.39
N GLY A 33 -1.07 11.45 -12.74
CA GLY A 33 -1.28 10.70 -13.98
C GLY A 33 -0.75 9.26 -13.98
N ALA A 34 -0.33 8.72 -12.84
CA ALA A 34 0.11 7.32 -12.73
C ALA A 34 -0.27 6.69 -11.39
N HIS A 35 -0.50 5.37 -11.38
CA HIS A 35 -0.67 4.62 -10.14
C HIS A 35 0.68 4.30 -9.48
N GLU A 36 1.67 3.94 -10.30
CA GLU A 36 2.97 3.51 -9.83
C GLU A 36 4.03 4.57 -10.07
N HIS A 37 4.89 4.76 -9.07
CA HIS A 37 6.00 5.69 -9.13
C HIS A 37 7.29 4.99 -8.78
N VAL A 38 8.35 5.41 -9.47
CA VAL A 38 9.73 5.16 -9.07
C VAL A 38 10.35 6.47 -8.66
N ARG A 39 10.87 6.54 -7.44
CA ARG A 39 11.46 7.75 -6.86
C ARG A 39 12.72 7.41 -6.08
N GLU A 40 13.64 8.36 -6.00
CA GLU A 40 14.86 8.24 -5.20
C GLU A 40 14.77 9.20 -4.02
N ASN A 41 15.18 8.75 -2.84
CA ASN A 41 15.31 9.62 -1.68
C ASN A 41 16.67 10.34 -1.69
N PRO A 42 16.88 11.39 -0.86
CA PRO A 42 18.16 12.13 -0.81
C PRO A 42 19.39 11.30 -0.43
N HIS A 43 19.19 10.09 0.10
CA HIS A 43 20.25 9.16 0.47
C HIS A 43 20.58 8.17 -0.66
N GLY A 44 20.00 8.34 -1.85
CA GLY A 44 20.23 7.47 -3.01
C GLY A 44 19.43 6.17 -3.00
N HIS A 45 18.47 5.98 -2.08
CA HIS A 45 17.61 4.81 -2.09
C HIS A 45 16.45 5.00 -3.07
N ARG A 46 16.39 4.11 -4.06
CA ARG A 46 15.33 4.07 -5.06
C ARG A 46 14.18 3.16 -4.61
N TYR A 47 12.97 3.68 -4.66
CA TYR A 47 11.74 2.97 -4.30
C TYR A 47 10.76 2.94 -5.46
N ARG A 48 10.17 1.77 -5.68
CA ARG A 48 9.00 1.56 -6.52
C ARG A 48 7.78 1.36 -5.62
N PHE A 49 6.71 2.12 -5.83
CA PHE A 49 5.51 2.03 -4.99
C PHE A 49 4.24 2.37 -5.78
N GLY A 50 3.12 1.77 -5.36
CA GLY A 50 1.79 2.04 -5.90
C GLY A 50 0.97 2.95 -4.97
N CYS A 51 0.12 3.80 -5.55
CA CYS A 51 -0.75 4.74 -4.83
C CYS A 51 -2.15 4.16 -4.58
N PHE A 52 -2.61 4.22 -3.33
CA PHE A 52 -3.90 3.71 -2.89
C PHE A 52 -4.67 4.78 -2.09
N ASP A 53 -5.98 4.89 -2.32
CA ASP A 53 -6.84 5.85 -1.63
C ASP A 53 -6.98 5.51 -0.14
N ARG A 54 -7.20 4.23 0.16
CA ARG A 54 -7.28 3.71 1.52
C ARG A 54 -6.27 2.59 1.74
N ALA A 55 -5.78 2.47 2.96
CA ALA A 55 -4.95 1.35 3.42
C ALA A 55 -5.22 1.07 4.91
N PRO A 56 -6.38 0.49 5.25
CA PRO A 56 -6.81 0.34 6.65
C PRO A 56 -5.88 -0.56 7.47
N GLY A 57 -5.12 -1.45 6.83
CA GLY A 57 -4.11 -2.29 7.49
C GLY A 57 -2.75 -1.61 7.69
N ALA A 58 -2.60 -0.36 7.24
CA ALA A 58 -1.44 0.47 7.52
C ALA A 58 -1.77 1.55 8.56
N VAL A 59 -0.72 2.07 9.20
CA VAL A 59 -0.81 3.21 10.12
C VAL A 59 0.33 4.18 9.83
N ALA A 60 0.00 5.46 9.72
CA ALA A 60 0.98 6.52 9.59
C ALA A 60 1.52 6.90 10.99
N ALA A 61 2.84 7.00 11.15
CA ALA A 61 3.44 7.38 12.41
C ALA A 61 4.58 8.41 12.23
N GLY A 62 4.86 9.17 13.29
CA GLY A 62 5.80 10.29 13.28
C GLY A 62 5.15 11.62 12.88
N ASN A 63 5.97 12.68 12.85
CA ASN A 63 5.52 14.01 12.45
C ASN A 63 5.27 14.07 10.93
N GLN A 64 4.29 14.88 10.53
CA GLN A 64 4.07 15.20 9.11
C GLN A 64 5.15 16.17 8.65
N THR A 65 5.79 15.87 7.53
CA THR A 65 6.81 16.74 6.92
C THR A 65 6.63 16.81 5.41
N ASP A 66 6.92 17.94 4.79
CA ASP A 66 7.03 18.10 3.33
C ASP A 66 8.47 17.96 2.84
N GLU A 67 9.42 17.72 3.75
CA GLU A 67 10.83 17.57 3.43
C GLU A 67 11.03 16.44 2.41
N TRP A 68 11.62 16.79 1.26
CA TRP A 68 11.85 15.88 0.13
C TRP A 68 10.60 15.11 -0.33
N THR A 69 9.42 15.72 -0.20
CA THR A 69 8.19 15.13 -0.74
C THR A 69 8.31 14.89 -2.25
N TRP A 70 7.83 13.73 -2.70
CA TRP A 70 7.79 13.40 -4.12
C TRP A 70 6.52 13.91 -4.83
N PHE A 71 5.53 14.36 -4.07
CA PHE A 71 4.28 14.91 -4.57
C PHE A 71 4.16 16.35 -4.10
N ALA A 72 4.22 17.30 -5.04
CA ALA A 72 4.18 18.72 -4.72
C ALA A 72 2.93 19.06 -3.90
N GLY A 73 3.09 19.89 -2.87
CA GLY A 73 2.00 20.28 -1.96
C GLY A 73 1.56 19.21 -0.95
N HIS A 74 2.20 18.04 -0.93
CA HIS A 74 1.90 16.98 0.04
C HIS A 74 2.94 16.94 1.16
N ARG A 75 2.45 16.79 2.38
CA ARG A 75 3.25 16.27 3.49
C ARG A 75 3.18 14.75 3.50
N TRP A 76 4.14 14.12 4.14
CA TRP A 76 4.17 12.67 4.29
C TRP A 76 4.52 12.25 5.72
N GLN A 77 4.16 11.01 6.02
CA GLN A 77 4.53 10.27 7.22
C GLN A 77 4.94 8.85 6.80
N THR A 78 5.85 8.23 7.54
CA THR A 78 6.15 6.80 7.33
C THR A 78 4.92 5.96 7.68
N ALA A 79 4.58 5.01 6.81
CA ALA A 79 3.49 4.06 6.99
C ALA A 79 4.02 2.69 7.41
N TYR A 80 3.45 2.16 8.47
CA TYR A 80 3.81 0.87 9.06
C TYR A 80 2.64 -0.11 8.97
N CYS A 81 2.93 -1.39 8.82
CA CYS A 81 1.94 -2.45 8.89
C CYS A 81 1.35 -2.50 10.31
N ARG A 82 0.03 -2.48 10.44
CA ARG A 82 -0.64 -2.64 11.75
C ARG A 82 -0.44 -4.03 12.37
N GLY A 83 -0.19 -5.05 11.56
CA GLY A 83 0.01 -6.42 12.02
C GLY A 83 1.37 -6.66 12.66
N CYS A 84 2.45 -6.12 12.08
CA CYS A 84 3.82 -6.42 12.54
C CYS A 84 4.73 -5.21 12.74
N GLY A 85 4.27 -3.99 12.44
CA GLY A 85 5.07 -2.78 12.55
C GLY A 85 6.12 -2.59 11.46
N ALA A 86 6.21 -3.48 10.45
CA ALA A 86 7.14 -3.31 9.34
C ALA A 86 6.84 -2.03 8.55
N HIS A 87 7.87 -1.30 8.13
CA HIS A 87 7.73 -0.14 7.23
C HIS A 87 7.25 -0.61 5.85
N VAL A 88 6.04 -0.24 5.46
CA VAL A 88 5.42 -0.66 4.18
C VAL A 88 5.28 0.46 3.16
N GLY A 89 5.54 1.71 3.55
CA GLY A 89 5.57 2.85 2.63
C GLY A 89 5.31 4.17 3.32
N TRP A 90 4.49 5.02 2.72
CA TRP A 90 4.21 6.37 3.21
C TRP A 90 2.71 6.71 3.10
N ALA A 91 2.25 7.55 4.03
CA ALA A 91 0.98 8.24 3.87
C ALA A 91 1.25 9.67 3.41
N PHE A 92 0.71 10.05 2.25
CA PHE A 92 0.79 11.40 1.70
C PHE A 92 -0.52 12.14 2.00
N LEU A 93 -0.42 13.41 2.33
CA LEU A 93 -1.57 14.19 2.78
C LEU A 93 -1.46 15.67 2.40
N THR A 94 -2.60 16.21 2.02
CA THR A 94 -2.90 17.64 1.94
C THR A 94 -3.95 17.98 3.00
N ASN A 95 -4.44 19.22 3.02
CA ASN A 95 -5.57 19.60 3.87
C ASN A 95 -6.89 18.94 3.45
N ALA A 96 -7.00 18.45 2.21
CA ALA A 96 -8.25 17.93 1.65
C ALA A 96 -8.22 16.41 1.40
N ARG A 97 -7.04 15.83 1.18
CA ARG A 97 -6.91 14.44 0.75
C ARG A 97 -5.76 13.74 1.47
N ARG A 98 -5.93 12.43 1.69
CA ARG A 98 -4.86 11.51 2.08
C ARG A 98 -4.85 10.34 1.10
N PHE A 99 -3.65 9.84 0.78
CA PHE A 99 -3.46 8.57 0.10
C PHE A 99 -2.20 7.87 0.62
N TRP A 100 -1.97 6.65 0.14
CA TRP A 100 -0.92 5.76 0.63
C TRP A 100 -0.05 5.28 -0.52
N GLY A 101 1.26 5.50 -0.43
CA GLY A 101 2.23 4.90 -1.33
C GLY A 101 2.80 3.64 -0.69
N LEU A 102 2.44 2.45 -1.18
CA LEU A 102 2.92 1.17 -0.64
C LEU A 102 4.05 0.62 -1.51
N ILE A 103 5.18 0.28 -0.88
CA ILE A 103 6.42 -0.14 -1.55
C ILE A 103 6.25 -1.53 -2.11
N ALA A 104 6.52 -1.67 -3.42
CA ALA A 104 6.31 -2.91 -4.17
C ALA A 104 7.03 -4.10 -3.54
N ASP A 105 8.28 -3.92 -3.09
CA ASP A 105 9.08 -5.01 -2.49
C ASP A 105 8.64 -5.40 -1.07
N ARG A 106 7.70 -4.66 -0.47
CA ARG A 106 7.24 -4.87 0.91
C ARG A 106 5.77 -5.26 0.99
N VAL A 107 5.14 -5.42 -0.16
CA VAL A 107 3.78 -5.92 -0.27
C VAL A 107 3.73 -7.08 -1.24
N THR A 108 2.84 -8.03 -0.98
CA THR A 108 2.47 -9.04 -1.96
C THR A 108 1.10 -8.66 -2.52
N PRO A 109 0.88 -8.73 -3.85
CA PRO A 109 -0.48 -8.84 -4.35
C PRO A 109 -1.11 -10.10 -3.74
N ALA A 110 -2.44 -10.18 -3.59
CA ALA A 110 -3.07 -11.48 -3.35
C ALA A 110 -2.60 -12.35 -4.49
N ASP A 111 -2.16 -13.55 -4.14
CA ASP A 111 -2.11 -14.68 -5.05
C ASP A 111 -3.24 -14.55 -6.07
N ASP A 112 -2.88 -14.31 -7.33
CA ASP A 112 -3.76 -14.51 -8.47
C ASP A 112 -3.91 -16.03 -8.66
N GLY A 113 -4.38 -16.74 -7.62
CA GLY A 113 -4.46 -18.20 -7.56
C GLY A 113 -3.25 -18.92 -8.16
N ALA A 114 -2.20 -19.18 -7.36
CA ALA A 114 -1.29 -20.26 -7.73
C ALA A 114 -2.15 -21.50 -8.09
N PRO A 115 -2.05 -22.06 -9.31
CA PRO A 115 -2.75 -23.29 -9.61
C PRO A 115 -2.28 -24.33 -8.60
N ASP A 116 -3.23 -25.03 -7.97
CA ASP A 116 -3.01 -26.19 -7.12
C ASP A 116 -1.89 -27.06 -7.74
N SER A 117 -0.68 -26.91 -7.22
CA SER A 117 0.35 -27.91 -7.48
C SER A 117 -0.07 -29.12 -6.67
N PRO A 118 -0.34 -30.27 -7.30
CA PRO A 118 -0.75 -31.45 -6.56
C PRO A 118 0.37 -31.82 -5.59
N ALA A 119 -0.03 -32.12 -4.35
CA ALA A 119 0.86 -32.63 -3.32
C ALA A 119 1.77 -33.74 -3.89
N PRO A 120 3.04 -33.83 -3.44
CA PRO A 120 3.92 -34.91 -3.89
C PRO A 120 3.25 -36.25 -3.60
N GLY A 121 3.03 -37.03 -4.65
CA GLY A 121 2.52 -38.39 -4.57
C GLY A 121 3.46 -39.28 -3.75
N ARG A 122 2.84 -40.29 -3.11
CA ARG A 122 3.41 -41.28 -2.18
C ARG A 122 4.84 -41.72 -2.46
#